data_AF-A0A2T9JMG2-F1
#
_entry.id   AF-A0A2T9JMG2-F1
#
_cell.length_a   1.000
_cell.length_b   1.000
_cell.length_c   1.000
_cell.angle_alpha   90.00
_cell.angle_beta   90.00
_cell.angle_gamma   90.00
#
_symmetry.space_group_name_H-M   'P 1'
#
loop_
_entity.id
_entity.type
_entity.pdbx_description
1 polymer ?
#
loop_
_entity_poly.entity_id
_entity_poly.type
_entity_poly.pdbx_seq_one_letter_code
_entity_poly.pdbx_strand_id
1 'polypeptide(L)'
;MLLVRDPSDSWFHGVPGVEGGAEGFARRLAAYARGYSRVVCVGYSMGGYAALLFGRLLQADVTLSFAPQTVLTACGMARLADPRWRDHLDKVRALEAPRGLMDLKALFAETAASAARRRTSIYFPAAGDALDRLHARRLSDHADLVELGDDVAHSGFAIWLRRSGALRLLIDEAVGGIRGNLAGATDRYARWLDGLAYELWIDPPSQWGRAAGEVRVTGVVHKIGNGVLAVDGSSERPVRVGARRLSIDGRAPWPVEWRHDFDASALVPGGKYPFGLCFQSSQLPAGPNPISISLVKEHEFWFRDLGLPETVLVL
;
A
#
# COMPACT_ATOMS: atom_id res chain seq x y z
N MET A 1 9.39 8.04 19.37
CA MET A 1 8.85 7.93 18.00
C MET A 1 7.46 8.54 18.00
N LEU A 2 7.18 9.46 17.09
CA LEU A 2 5.83 10.02 16.89
C LEU A 2 5.19 9.34 15.69
N LEU A 3 4.02 8.73 15.87
CA LEU A 3 3.23 8.19 14.76
C LEU A 3 2.12 9.19 14.42
N VAL A 4 2.12 9.68 13.18
CA VAL A 4 1.10 10.60 12.69
C VAL A 4 0.15 9.84 11.76
N ARG A 5 -1.15 10.09 11.90
CA ARG A 5 -2.17 9.64 10.96
C ARG A 5 -2.96 10.83 10.45
N ASP A 6 -3.48 10.71 9.23
CA ASP A 6 -4.35 11.70 8.59
C ASP A 6 -5.73 11.07 8.38
N PRO A 7 -6.65 11.19 9.35
CA PRO A 7 -7.95 10.52 9.30
C PRO A 7 -8.89 11.10 8.23
N SER A 8 -8.54 12.23 7.61
CA SER A 8 -9.34 12.88 6.57
C SER A 8 -8.85 12.56 5.14
N ASP A 9 -7.81 11.72 5.00
CA ASP A 9 -7.14 11.44 3.73
C ASP A 9 -6.82 12.73 2.94
N SER A 10 -6.36 13.74 3.67
CA SER A 10 -6.11 15.09 3.17
C SER A 10 -4.68 15.30 2.65
N TRP A 11 -3.88 14.22 2.54
CA TRP A 11 -2.44 14.27 2.31
C TRP A 11 -1.74 15.24 3.28
N PHE A 12 -2.25 15.31 4.52
CA PHE A 12 -1.80 16.17 5.61
C PHE A 12 -1.95 17.68 5.35
N HIS A 13 -2.78 18.09 4.39
CA HIS A 13 -3.13 19.49 4.15
C HIS A 13 -4.31 19.97 4.99
N GLY A 14 -5.09 19.06 5.56
CA GLY A 14 -6.29 19.35 6.34
C GLY A 14 -6.44 18.44 7.56
N VAL A 15 -5.38 18.33 8.37
CA VAL A 15 -5.39 17.50 9.58
C VAL A 15 -6.39 18.06 10.60
N PRO A 16 -7.40 17.28 11.05
CA PRO A 16 -8.41 17.77 12.00
C PRO A 16 -7.79 18.30 13.30
N GLY A 17 -8.29 19.45 13.75
CA GLY A 17 -7.80 20.11 14.98
C GLY A 17 -6.47 20.85 14.84
N VAL A 18 -5.98 21.05 13.60
CA VAL A 18 -4.78 21.83 13.29
C VAL A 18 -5.12 22.99 12.36
N GLU A 19 -4.99 24.21 12.87
CA GLU A 19 -5.20 25.43 12.09
C GLU A 19 -4.02 25.72 11.15
N GLY A 20 -4.28 26.33 9.99
CA GLY A 20 -3.25 26.74 9.03
C GLY A 20 -2.72 25.61 8.14
N GLY A 21 -3.47 24.52 7.99
CA GLY A 21 -3.18 23.42 7.06
C GLY A 21 -1.82 22.76 7.29
N ALA A 22 -1.16 22.35 6.21
CA ALA A 22 0.15 21.70 6.27
C ALA A 22 1.22 22.54 7.00
N GLU A 23 1.24 23.86 6.84
CA GLU A 23 2.22 24.72 7.54
C GLU A 23 1.98 24.78 9.03
N GLY A 24 0.71 24.91 9.45
CA GLY A 24 0.33 24.84 10.85
C GLY A 24 0.67 23.50 11.47
N PHE A 25 0.49 22.43 10.71
CA PHE A 25 0.89 21.10 11.13
C PHE A 25 2.41 20.96 11.25
N ALA A 26 3.16 21.49 10.29
CA ALA A 26 4.62 21.55 10.36
C ALA A 26 5.11 22.33 11.60
N ARG A 27 4.48 23.46 11.95
CA ARG A 27 4.81 24.21 13.18
C ARG A 27 4.59 23.37 14.45
N ARG A 28 3.50 22.59 14.50
CA ARG A 28 3.25 21.67 15.63
C ARG A 28 4.30 20.56 15.70
N LEU A 29 4.63 19.93 14.58
CA LEU A 29 5.69 18.92 14.51
C LEU A 29 7.04 19.49 14.90
N ALA A 30 7.38 20.71 14.47
CA ALA A 30 8.60 21.40 14.85
C ALA A 30 8.67 21.63 16.37
N ALA A 31 7.55 21.98 17.00
CA ALA A 31 7.47 22.11 18.45
C ALA A 31 7.72 20.78 19.17
N TYR A 32 7.15 19.68 18.69
CA TYR A 32 7.41 18.33 19.22
C TYR A 32 8.85 17.89 19.01
N ALA A 33 9.47 18.27 17.90
CA ALA A 33 10.85 17.92 17.57
C ALA A 33 11.89 18.71 18.39
N ARG A 34 11.49 19.78 19.10
CA ARG A 34 12.42 20.54 19.94
C ARG A 34 13.01 19.63 21.03
N GLY A 35 14.33 19.69 21.17
CA GLY A 35 15.07 18.90 22.16
C GLY A 35 15.53 17.53 21.67
N TYR A 36 15.13 17.10 20.47
CA TYR A 36 15.73 15.93 19.84
C TYR A 36 17.01 16.34 19.10
N SER A 37 18.08 15.57 19.28
CA SER A 37 19.35 15.78 18.57
C SER A 37 19.30 15.32 17.10
N ARG A 38 18.26 14.57 16.74
CA ARG A 38 18.05 14.02 15.41
C ARG A 38 16.57 13.87 15.11
N VAL A 39 16.15 14.35 13.95
CA VAL A 39 14.79 14.21 13.42
C VAL A 39 14.84 13.35 12.16
N VAL A 40 14.11 12.23 12.21
CA VAL A 40 13.95 11.32 11.06
C VAL A 40 12.49 11.32 10.64
N CYS A 41 12.23 11.65 9.38
CA CYS A 41 10.91 11.54 8.77
C CYS A 41 10.83 10.27 7.95
N VAL A 42 9.80 9.44 8.18
CA VAL A 42 9.61 8.16 7.48
C VAL A 42 8.16 8.00 7.08
N GLY A 43 7.90 7.52 5.87
CA GLY A 43 6.53 7.23 5.44
C GLY A 43 6.43 6.52 4.09
N TYR A 44 5.26 5.95 3.85
CA TYR A 44 4.93 5.14 2.67
C TYR A 44 3.71 5.70 1.92
N SER A 45 3.74 5.73 0.58
CA SER A 45 2.66 6.25 -0.28
C SER A 45 2.27 7.70 0.10
N MET A 46 1.02 7.95 0.51
CA MET A 46 0.59 9.23 1.09
C MET A 46 1.48 9.67 2.27
N GLY A 47 1.87 8.74 3.14
CA GLY A 47 2.82 9.01 4.22
C GLY A 47 4.23 9.31 3.69
N GLY A 48 4.61 8.77 2.54
CA GLY A 48 5.88 9.07 1.87
C GLY A 48 5.92 10.50 1.34
N TYR A 49 4.81 10.98 0.77
CA TYR A 49 4.61 12.39 0.45
C TYR A 49 4.79 13.27 1.70
N ALA A 50 4.13 12.90 2.81
CA ALA A 50 4.22 13.62 4.07
C ALA A 50 5.64 13.63 4.65
N ALA A 51 6.36 12.52 4.57
CA ALA A 51 7.74 12.42 5.00
C ALA A 51 8.63 13.39 4.22
N LEU A 52 8.44 13.52 2.90
CA LEU A 52 9.17 14.49 2.07
C LEU A 52 8.78 15.93 2.39
N LEU A 53 7.47 16.22 2.48
CA LEU A 53 6.94 17.55 2.78
C LEU A 53 7.44 18.04 4.14
N PHE A 54 7.16 17.30 5.21
CA PHE A 54 7.53 17.70 6.56
C PHE A 54 9.02 17.51 6.83
N GLY A 55 9.67 16.51 6.25
CA GLY A 55 11.13 16.40 6.31
C GLY A 55 11.80 17.66 5.75
N ARG A 56 11.24 18.23 4.67
CA ARG A 56 11.72 19.49 4.11
C ARG A 56 11.39 20.70 5.00
N LEU A 57 10.15 20.85 5.44
CA LEU A 57 9.70 21.99 6.26
C LEU A 57 10.36 22.02 7.65
N LEU A 58 10.56 20.86 8.26
CA LEU A 58 11.20 20.69 9.56
C LEU A 58 12.74 20.70 9.48
N GLN A 59 13.30 20.68 8.27
CA GLN A 59 14.73 20.52 8.04
C GLN A 59 15.28 19.24 8.70
N ALA A 60 14.54 18.14 8.61
CA ALA A 60 14.90 16.85 9.21
C ALA A 60 16.29 16.38 8.73
N ASP A 61 17.02 15.70 9.62
CA ASP A 61 18.35 15.17 9.34
C ASP A 61 18.30 14.07 8.27
N VAL A 62 17.29 13.21 8.37
CA VAL A 62 17.07 12.10 7.43
C VAL A 62 15.59 12.02 7.06
N THR A 63 15.32 11.88 5.77
CA THR A 63 13.99 11.60 5.23
C THR A 63 14.02 10.32 4.42
N LEU A 64 13.23 9.34 4.83
CA LEU A 64 13.02 8.08 4.13
C LEU A 64 11.60 8.04 3.58
N SER A 65 11.47 8.07 2.26
CA SER A 65 10.17 8.06 1.60
C SER A 65 10.02 6.82 0.74
N PHE A 66 8.95 6.05 0.93
CA PHE A 66 8.71 4.80 0.23
C PHE A 66 7.52 4.93 -0.73
N ALA A 67 7.74 4.71 -2.02
CA ALA A 67 6.76 4.83 -3.11
C ALA A 67 5.86 6.08 -3.00
N PRO A 68 6.40 7.30 -2.82
CA PRO A 68 5.59 8.48 -2.58
C PRO A 68 4.88 8.97 -3.83
N GLN A 69 3.69 9.55 -3.67
CA GLN A 69 3.29 10.62 -4.58
C GLN A 69 4.16 11.86 -4.30
N THR A 70 4.54 12.59 -5.34
CA THR A 70 5.39 13.80 -5.23
C THR A 70 4.72 15.07 -5.76
N VAL A 71 3.51 14.93 -6.29
CA VAL A 71 2.67 16.05 -6.74
C VAL A 71 1.21 15.71 -6.53
N LEU A 72 0.42 16.69 -6.13
CA LEU A 72 -1.03 16.55 -5.89
C LEU A 72 -1.84 17.51 -6.75
N THR A 73 -1.21 18.49 -7.40
CA THR A 73 -1.88 19.45 -8.28
C THR A 73 -2.51 18.75 -9.49
N ALA A 74 -3.65 19.26 -9.98
CA ALA A 74 -4.35 18.67 -11.13
C ALA A 74 -3.46 18.62 -12.38
N CYS A 75 -2.76 19.71 -12.68
CA CYS A 75 -1.82 19.78 -13.81
C CYS A 75 -0.64 18.81 -13.62
N GLY A 76 -0.09 18.70 -12.40
CA GLY A 76 1.02 17.79 -12.12
C GLY A 76 0.63 16.32 -12.29
N MET A 77 -0.55 15.93 -11.79
CA MET A 77 -1.08 14.56 -11.97
C MET A 77 -1.39 14.25 -13.43
N ALA A 78 -1.97 15.21 -14.17
CA ALA A 78 -2.25 15.05 -15.60
C ALA A 78 -0.97 14.82 -16.42
N ARG A 79 0.13 15.51 -16.10
CA ARG A 79 1.45 15.31 -16.76
C ARG A 79 2.05 13.93 -16.52
N LEU A 80 1.75 13.33 -15.37
CA LEU A 80 2.18 11.96 -15.06
C LEU A 80 1.23 10.91 -15.63
N ALA A 81 0.09 11.33 -16.19
CA ALA A 81 -1.01 10.47 -16.55
C ALA A 81 -1.42 9.53 -15.39
N ASP A 82 -1.29 10.00 -14.13
CA ASP A 82 -1.61 9.21 -12.94
C ASP A 82 -3.11 9.38 -12.60
N PRO A 83 -3.95 8.35 -12.80
CA PRO A 83 -5.37 8.42 -12.49
C PRO A 83 -5.66 8.06 -11.03
N ARG A 84 -4.68 7.55 -10.27
CA ARG A 84 -4.87 6.99 -8.93
C ARG A 84 -5.37 8.10 -7.98
N TRP A 85 -6.28 7.73 -7.09
CA TRP A 85 -6.77 8.58 -6.00
C TRP A 85 -7.43 9.91 -6.41
N ARG A 86 -7.87 10.06 -7.67
CA ARG A 86 -8.44 11.32 -8.19
C ARG A 86 -9.47 11.96 -7.25
N ASP A 87 -10.45 11.19 -6.80
CA ASP A 87 -11.52 11.67 -5.92
C ASP A 87 -11.01 12.15 -4.55
N HIS A 88 -9.94 11.53 -4.05
CA HIS A 88 -9.31 11.96 -2.79
C HIS A 88 -8.50 13.23 -3.02
N LEU A 89 -7.74 13.30 -4.12
CA LEU A 89 -6.95 14.48 -4.46
C LEU A 89 -7.81 15.70 -4.80
N ASP A 90 -9.02 15.50 -5.33
CA ASP A 90 -9.97 16.60 -5.55
C ASP A 90 -10.45 17.21 -4.22
N LYS A 91 -10.64 16.40 -3.16
CA LYS A 91 -10.87 16.90 -1.80
C LYS A 91 -9.68 17.72 -1.30
N VAL A 92 -8.45 17.22 -1.49
CA VAL A 92 -7.23 17.95 -1.10
C VAL A 92 -7.11 19.28 -1.81
N ARG A 93 -7.40 19.33 -3.13
CA ARG A 93 -7.35 20.55 -3.93
C ARG A 93 -8.41 21.57 -3.51
N ALA A 94 -9.55 21.12 -3.02
CA ALA A 94 -10.61 21.98 -2.49
C ALA A 94 -10.22 22.66 -1.16
N LEU A 95 -9.16 22.21 -0.48
CA LEU A 95 -8.63 22.87 0.73
C LEU A 95 -7.82 24.13 0.42
N GLU A 96 -7.65 24.50 -0.85
CA GLU A 96 -6.91 25.69 -1.31
C GLU A 96 -5.47 25.79 -0.74
N ALA A 97 -4.84 24.64 -0.46
CA ALA A 97 -3.49 24.59 0.06
C ALA A 97 -2.49 25.29 -0.89
N PRO A 98 -1.44 25.96 -0.36
CA PRO A 98 -0.45 26.62 -1.19
C PRO A 98 0.14 25.66 -2.23
N ARG A 99 0.15 26.07 -3.50
CA ARG A 99 0.60 25.22 -4.62
C ARG A 99 2.03 24.70 -4.44
N GLY A 100 2.91 25.51 -3.82
CA GLY A 100 4.29 25.12 -3.52
C GLY A 100 4.38 23.91 -2.58
N LEU A 101 3.40 23.72 -1.69
CA LEU A 101 3.35 22.55 -0.82
C LEU A 101 2.77 21.33 -1.53
N MET A 102 1.88 21.52 -2.52
CA MET A 102 1.27 20.45 -3.32
C MET A 102 2.16 19.92 -4.45
N ASP A 103 3.26 20.60 -4.80
CA ASP A 103 4.26 20.13 -5.74
C ASP A 103 5.64 20.11 -5.08
N LEU A 104 6.08 18.92 -4.66
CA LEU A 104 7.34 18.79 -3.93
C LEU A 104 8.56 19.16 -4.77
N LYS A 105 8.49 19.11 -6.11
CA LYS A 105 9.61 19.55 -6.95
C LYS A 105 9.82 21.06 -6.78
N ALA A 106 8.74 21.84 -6.75
CA ALA A 106 8.81 23.28 -6.50
C ALA A 106 9.35 23.57 -5.08
N LEU A 107 8.81 22.88 -4.06
CA LEU A 107 9.26 23.03 -2.67
C LEU A 107 10.76 22.81 -2.50
N PHE A 108 11.32 21.77 -3.11
CA PHE A 108 12.74 21.46 -2.99
C PHE A 108 13.63 22.43 -3.78
N ALA A 109 13.15 22.95 -4.92
CA ALA A 109 13.88 23.93 -5.73
C ALA A 109 14.05 25.30 -5.02
N GLU A 110 13.02 25.77 -4.32
CA GLU A 110 13.01 27.10 -3.66
C GLU A 110 14.05 27.22 -2.51
N THR A 111 14.54 26.10 -1.98
CA THR A 111 15.27 26.06 -0.72
C THR A 111 16.67 25.42 -0.85
N ALA A 112 17.22 25.37 -2.07
CA ALA A 112 18.48 24.67 -2.39
C ALA A 112 19.71 25.10 -1.55
N ALA A 113 19.69 26.29 -0.94
CA ALA A 113 20.83 26.91 -0.27
C ALA A 113 21.30 26.25 1.06
N SER A 114 20.62 25.22 1.59
CA SER A 114 20.95 24.62 2.91
C SER A 114 21.13 23.09 2.90
N ALA A 115 21.45 22.51 1.74
CA ALA A 115 21.37 21.07 1.47
C ALA A 115 22.51 20.20 2.04
N ALA A 116 23.65 20.76 2.42
CA ALA A 116 24.90 19.99 2.62
C ALA A 116 24.91 18.98 3.80
N ARG A 117 23.87 18.92 4.64
CA ARG A 117 23.76 17.95 5.75
C ARG A 117 22.53 17.05 5.74
N ARG A 118 21.58 17.25 4.82
CA ARG A 118 20.26 16.59 4.88
C ARG A 118 20.20 15.43 3.90
N ARG A 119 19.95 14.22 4.41
CA ARG A 119 19.82 13.04 3.56
C ARG A 119 18.34 12.80 3.25
N THR A 120 17.97 12.89 1.98
CA THR A 120 16.64 12.52 1.50
C THR A 120 16.80 11.34 0.56
N SER A 121 16.12 10.23 0.86
CA SER A 121 16.15 9.05 0.01
C SER A 121 14.72 8.61 -0.31
N ILE A 122 14.47 8.33 -1.59
CA ILE A 122 13.19 7.83 -2.10
C ILE A 122 13.39 6.40 -2.57
N TYR A 123 12.68 5.48 -1.95
CA TYR A 123 12.71 4.05 -2.24
C TYR A 123 11.45 3.66 -3.00
N PHE A 124 11.59 2.87 -4.07
CA PHE A 124 10.45 2.43 -4.87
C PHE A 124 10.73 1.05 -5.50
N PRO A 125 9.68 0.29 -5.89
CA PRO A 125 9.86 -1.04 -6.44
C PRO A 125 10.64 -1.03 -7.76
N ALA A 126 11.62 -1.93 -7.91
CA ALA A 126 12.53 -1.94 -9.06
C ALA A 126 11.86 -2.37 -10.37
N ALA A 127 10.83 -3.21 -10.31
CA ALA A 127 9.99 -3.57 -11.47
C ALA A 127 8.49 -3.39 -11.21
N GLY A 128 8.12 -2.63 -10.17
CA GLY A 128 6.73 -2.37 -9.81
C GLY A 128 6.05 -1.30 -10.66
N ASP A 129 4.98 -0.71 -10.11
CA ASP A 129 4.15 0.31 -10.75
C ASP A 129 5.01 1.45 -11.34
N ALA A 130 4.93 1.64 -12.66
CA ALA A 130 5.67 2.66 -13.39
C ALA A 130 5.42 4.07 -12.82
N LEU A 131 4.24 4.32 -12.26
CA LEU A 131 3.88 5.60 -11.66
C LEU A 131 4.71 5.91 -10.41
N ASP A 132 5.10 4.92 -9.62
CA ASP A 132 5.96 5.14 -8.43
C ASP A 132 7.36 5.62 -8.86
N ARG A 133 7.90 5.03 -9.93
CA ARG A 133 9.16 5.48 -10.54
C ARG A 133 9.04 6.88 -11.12
N LEU A 134 7.95 7.19 -11.82
CA LEU A 134 7.72 8.52 -12.37
C LEU A 134 7.65 9.59 -11.27
N HIS A 135 6.95 9.31 -10.17
CA HIS A 135 6.92 10.20 -9.01
C HIS A 135 8.30 10.38 -8.37
N ALA A 136 9.07 9.30 -8.15
CA ALA A 136 10.40 9.37 -7.58
C ALA A 136 11.35 10.21 -8.46
N ARG A 137 11.34 10.00 -9.78
CA ARG A 137 12.21 10.73 -10.74
C ARG A 137 11.99 12.24 -10.76
N ARG A 138 10.81 12.74 -10.36
CA ARG A 138 10.56 14.18 -10.23
C ARG A 138 11.52 14.88 -9.26
N LEU A 139 12.04 14.14 -8.28
CA LEU A 139 12.95 14.65 -7.25
C LEU A 139 14.39 14.12 -7.38
N SER A 140 14.78 13.61 -8.56
CA SER A 140 16.12 13.08 -8.82
C SER A 140 17.27 14.08 -8.56
N ASP A 141 17.02 15.38 -8.76
CA ASP A 141 18.00 16.44 -8.48
C ASP A 141 18.13 16.77 -6.97
N HIS A 142 17.30 16.16 -6.12
CA HIS A 142 17.10 16.56 -4.72
C HIS A 142 17.10 15.41 -3.71
N ALA A 143 17.07 14.16 -4.18
CA ALA A 143 16.99 12.98 -3.34
C ALA A 143 17.72 11.79 -3.98
N ASP A 144 18.31 10.94 -3.15
CA ASP A 144 18.84 9.66 -3.56
C ASP A 144 17.69 8.74 -3.96
N LEU A 145 17.71 8.25 -5.20
CA LEU A 145 16.71 7.32 -5.71
C LEU A 145 17.22 5.89 -5.57
N VAL A 146 16.47 5.04 -4.85
CA VAL A 146 16.88 3.67 -4.56
C VAL A 146 15.78 2.70 -4.97
N GLU A 147 16.11 1.83 -5.92
CA GLU A 147 15.21 0.77 -6.37
C GLU A 147 15.35 -0.44 -5.45
N LEU A 148 14.23 -0.98 -4.95
CA LEU A 148 14.22 -2.11 -4.03
C LEU A 148 13.14 -3.11 -4.42
N GLY A 149 13.44 -4.40 -4.32
CA GLY A 149 12.45 -5.46 -4.54
C GLY A 149 12.08 -5.63 -6.02
N ASP A 150 12.01 -6.89 -6.43
CA ASP A 150 11.68 -7.26 -7.81
C ASP A 150 10.17 -7.47 -7.93
N ASP A 151 9.57 -6.87 -8.96
CA ASP A 151 8.19 -7.07 -9.42
C ASP A 151 7.11 -7.06 -8.32
N VAL A 152 7.14 -6.03 -7.46
CA VAL A 152 6.12 -5.84 -6.42
C VAL A 152 5.23 -4.66 -6.78
N ALA A 153 3.92 -4.89 -6.85
CA ALA A 153 2.93 -3.84 -7.01
C ALA A 153 3.00 -2.80 -5.87
N HIS A 154 2.46 -1.60 -6.09
CA HIS A 154 2.43 -0.54 -5.08
C HIS A 154 1.95 -1.10 -3.72
N SER A 155 0.73 -1.65 -3.64
CA SER A 155 0.15 -2.22 -2.42
C SER A 155 1.03 -3.29 -1.75
N GLY A 156 1.73 -4.11 -2.53
CA GLY A 156 2.65 -5.14 -2.03
C GLY A 156 3.96 -4.61 -1.46
N PHE A 157 4.39 -3.40 -1.84
CA PHE A 157 5.73 -2.91 -1.52
C PHE A 157 5.95 -2.68 -0.02
N ALA A 158 4.93 -2.20 0.71
CA ALA A 158 4.99 -2.08 2.17
C ALA A 158 5.17 -3.45 2.86
N ILE A 159 4.54 -4.50 2.30
CA ILE A 159 4.65 -5.87 2.80
C ILE A 159 6.04 -6.42 2.48
N TRP A 160 6.55 -6.18 1.27
CA TRP A 160 7.91 -6.49 0.88
C TRP A 160 8.92 -5.88 1.85
N LEU A 161 8.81 -4.58 2.13
CA LEU A 161 9.71 -3.86 3.05
C LEU A 161 9.70 -4.48 4.45
N ARG A 162 8.52 -4.85 4.95
CA ARG A 162 8.37 -5.48 6.28
C ARG A 162 8.94 -6.90 6.31
N ARG A 163 8.58 -7.73 5.33
CA ARG A 163 8.87 -9.18 5.33
C ARG A 163 10.31 -9.49 4.90
N SER A 164 10.91 -8.65 4.05
CA SER A 164 12.34 -8.72 3.73
C SER A 164 13.25 -8.24 4.86
N GLY A 165 12.70 -7.54 5.87
CA GLY A 165 13.46 -6.85 6.91
C GLY A 165 14.11 -5.53 6.45
N ALA A 166 13.94 -5.13 5.18
CA ALA A 166 14.52 -3.90 4.65
C ALA A 166 14.05 -2.65 5.40
N LEU A 167 12.77 -2.57 5.77
CA LEU A 167 12.23 -1.42 6.52
C LEU A 167 12.99 -1.19 7.83
N ARG A 168 13.24 -2.27 8.58
CA ARG A 168 13.92 -2.20 9.86
C ARG A 168 15.36 -1.72 9.69
N LEU A 169 16.08 -2.29 8.73
CA LEU A 169 17.46 -1.93 8.43
C LEU A 169 17.60 -0.46 8.04
N LEU A 170 16.70 0.04 7.19
CA LEU A 170 16.71 1.43 6.74
C LEU A 170 16.38 2.42 7.87
N ILE A 171 15.43 2.09 8.73
CA ILE A 171 15.10 2.91 9.91
C ILE A 171 16.26 2.91 10.91
N ASP A 172 16.85 1.75 11.20
CA ASP A 172 17.99 1.63 12.11
C ASP A 172 19.20 2.42 11.59
N GLU A 173 19.45 2.40 10.27
CA GLU A 173 20.48 3.23 9.64
C GLU A 173 20.18 4.73 9.79
N ALA A 174 18.93 5.16 9.55
CA ALA A 174 18.56 6.57 9.64
C ALA A 174 18.66 7.11 11.07
N VAL A 175 18.31 6.31 12.06
CA VAL A 175 18.34 6.69 13.48
C VAL A 175 19.76 6.57 14.06
N GLY A 176 20.39 5.41 13.90
CA GLY A 176 21.66 5.05 14.54
C GLY A 176 22.90 5.32 13.70
N GLY A 177 22.76 5.58 12.40
CA GLY A 177 23.88 5.76 11.46
C GLY A 177 24.60 4.45 11.10
N ILE A 178 24.13 3.31 11.58
CA ILE A 178 24.70 1.99 11.29
C ILE A 178 24.13 1.50 9.96
N ARG A 179 24.97 1.42 8.92
CA ARG A 179 24.53 0.92 7.62
C ARG A 179 24.04 -0.52 7.73
N GLY A 180 22.77 -0.72 7.41
CA GLY A 180 22.19 -2.04 7.30
C GLY A 180 22.65 -2.74 6.03
N ASN A 181 22.80 -4.06 6.08
CA ASN A 181 23.06 -4.85 4.87
C ASN A 181 21.74 -5.29 4.25
N LEU A 182 21.36 -4.67 3.12
CA LEU A 182 20.17 -5.06 2.35
C LEU A 182 20.38 -6.35 1.53
N ALA A 183 21.59 -6.92 1.50
CA ALA A 183 21.83 -8.18 0.82
C ALA A 183 20.90 -9.29 1.35
N GLY A 184 20.36 -10.07 0.42
CA GLY A 184 19.40 -11.13 0.70
C GLY A 184 18.02 -10.66 1.15
N ALA A 185 17.70 -9.36 1.11
CA ALA A 185 16.35 -8.86 1.36
C ALA A 185 15.34 -9.49 0.38
N THR A 186 15.69 -9.51 -0.91
CA THR A 186 14.91 -10.19 -1.96
C THR A 186 14.76 -11.68 -1.65
N ASP A 187 15.84 -12.40 -1.34
CA ASP A 187 15.76 -13.84 -1.04
C ASP A 187 14.90 -14.15 0.20
N ARG A 188 14.97 -13.31 1.24
CA ARG A 188 14.12 -13.45 2.44
C ARG A 188 12.65 -13.27 2.09
N TYR A 189 12.34 -12.31 1.22
CA TYR A 189 10.98 -12.10 0.74
C TYR A 189 10.50 -13.24 -0.16
N ALA A 190 11.33 -13.70 -1.10
CA ALA A 190 11.01 -14.81 -1.99
C ALA A 190 10.71 -16.09 -1.20
N ARG A 191 11.57 -16.46 -0.24
CA ARG A 191 11.30 -17.61 0.66
C ARG A 191 10.01 -17.45 1.46
N TRP A 192 9.68 -16.23 1.88
CA TRP A 192 8.42 -15.96 2.56
C TRP A 192 7.22 -16.14 1.62
N LEU A 193 7.29 -15.64 0.37
CA LEU A 193 6.27 -15.84 -0.65
C LEU A 193 6.09 -17.31 -1.03
N ASP A 194 7.17 -18.07 -1.21
CA ASP A 194 7.13 -19.50 -1.48
C ASP A 194 6.38 -20.25 -0.37
N GLY A 195 6.55 -19.82 0.88
CA GLY A 195 5.78 -20.32 2.01
C GLY A 195 4.28 -20.07 1.91
N LEU A 196 3.86 -19.00 1.24
CA LEU A 196 2.45 -18.63 1.04
C LEU A 196 1.80 -19.30 -0.17
N ALA A 197 2.57 -19.92 -1.08
CA ALA A 197 2.07 -20.39 -2.37
C ALA A 197 0.86 -21.34 -2.23
N TYR A 198 -0.12 -21.19 -3.12
CA TYR A 198 -1.34 -21.99 -3.24
C TYR A 198 -1.86 -21.98 -4.68
N GLU A 199 -2.72 -22.92 -5.02
CA GLU A 199 -3.53 -22.92 -6.23
C GLU A 199 -5.00 -22.71 -5.84
N LEU A 200 -5.76 -22.08 -6.73
CA LEU A 200 -7.18 -21.81 -6.55
C LEU A 200 -7.95 -22.32 -7.75
N TRP A 201 -8.89 -23.24 -7.52
CA TRP A 201 -9.74 -23.80 -8.57
C TRP A 201 -11.21 -23.49 -8.28
N ILE A 202 -11.93 -23.04 -9.30
CA ILE A 202 -13.37 -22.78 -9.24
C ILE A 202 -14.10 -23.92 -9.94
N ASP A 203 -15.14 -24.45 -9.29
CA ASP A 203 -15.96 -25.49 -9.89
C ASP A 203 -16.70 -24.95 -11.11
N PRO A 204 -17.00 -25.78 -12.13
CA PRO A 204 -17.71 -25.32 -13.32
C PRO A 204 -19.09 -24.77 -12.98
N PRO A 205 -19.64 -23.82 -13.76
CA PRO A 205 -20.94 -23.20 -13.48
C PRO A 205 -22.13 -24.16 -13.29
N SER A 206 -22.04 -25.36 -13.87
CA SER A 206 -23.05 -26.42 -13.69
C SER A 206 -23.16 -26.95 -12.25
N GLN A 207 -22.16 -26.68 -11.41
CA GLN A 207 -22.13 -27.08 -10.00
C GLN A 207 -22.50 -25.92 -9.05
N TRP A 208 -22.74 -24.72 -9.58
CA TRP A 208 -23.09 -23.57 -8.76
C TRP A 208 -24.53 -23.66 -8.28
N GLY A 209 -24.74 -23.37 -7.00
CA GLY A 209 -26.08 -23.29 -6.43
C GLY A 209 -26.77 -21.99 -6.84
N ARG A 210 -28.06 -22.06 -7.22
CA ARG A 210 -28.90 -20.88 -7.43
C ARG A 210 -30.22 -21.05 -6.68
N ALA A 211 -30.48 -20.21 -5.69
CA ALA A 211 -31.71 -20.25 -4.90
C ALA A 211 -32.07 -18.86 -4.39
N ALA A 212 -33.35 -18.48 -4.48
CA ALA A 212 -33.92 -17.29 -3.82
C ALA A 212 -33.11 -15.98 -3.99
N GLY A 213 -32.55 -15.73 -5.18
CA GLY A 213 -31.75 -14.52 -5.43
C GLY A 213 -30.31 -14.60 -4.93
N GLU A 214 -29.82 -15.78 -4.61
CA GLU A 214 -28.43 -16.05 -4.25
C GLU A 214 -27.76 -16.94 -5.32
N VAL A 215 -26.51 -16.63 -5.63
CA VAL A 215 -25.60 -17.47 -6.42
C VAL A 215 -24.51 -17.98 -5.49
N ARG A 216 -24.34 -19.30 -5.41
CA ARG A 216 -23.28 -19.94 -4.63
C ARG A 216 -22.21 -20.49 -5.58
N VAL A 217 -21.00 -19.93 -5.49
CA VAL A 217 -19.82 -20.42 -6.22
C VAL A 217 -18.99 -21.26 -5.27
N THR A 218 -18.56 -22.43 -5.71
CA THR A 218 -17.71 -23.34 -4.95
C THR A 218 -16.37 -23.54 -5.64
N GLY A 219 -15.40 -24.02 -4.87
CA GLY A 219 -14.07 -24.30 -5.38
C GLY A 219 -13.17 -24.94 -4.34
N VAL A 220 -11.90 -25.07 -4.68
CA VAL A 220 -10.86 -25.66 -3.83
C VAL A 220 -9.62 -24.78 -3.80
N VAL A 221 -9.08 -24.56 -2.60
CA VAL A 221 -7.72 -24.05 -2.40
C VAL A 221 -6.78 -25.22 -2.17
N HIS A 222 -5.74 -25.34 -2.98
CA HIS A 222 -4.68 -26.34 -2.80
C HIS A 222 -3.41 -25.66 -2.30
N LYS A 223 -3.00 -25.96 -1.07
CA LYS A 223 -1.83 -25.33 -0.45
C LYS A 223 -0.54 -26.02 -0.93
N ILE A 224 0.21 -25.38 -1.82
CA ILE A 224 1.43 -25.95 -2.41
C ILE A 224 2.73 -25.46 -1.75
N GLY A 225 2.72 -24.27 -1.16
CA GLY A 225 3.88 -23.71 -0.48
C GLY A 225 4.19 -24.43 0.82
N ASN A 226 5.45 -24.40 1.25
CA ASN A 226 5.93 -25.13 2.43
C ASN A 226 5.53 -24.49 3.79
N GLY A 227 4.96 -23.29 3.78
CA GLY A 227 4.49 -22.60 4.97
C GLY A 227 3.09 -23.01 5.40
N VAL A 228 2.83 -22.92 6.72
CA VAL A 228 1.50 -23.09 7.31
C VAL A 228 0.79 -21.74 7.39
N LEU A 229 -0.48 -21.67 6.96
CA LEU A 229 -1.31 -20.47 7.05
C LEU A 229 -2.39 -20.67 8.11
N ALA A 230 -2.34 -19.94 9.22
CA ALA A 230 -3.40 -19.99 10.22
C ALA A 230 -4.72 -19.45 9.63
N VAL A 231 -5.81 -20.21 9.79
CA VAL A 231 -7.15 -19.87 9.28
C VAL A 231 -8.19 -19.71 10.38
N ASP A 232 -7.93 -20.13 11.61
CA ASP A 232 -8.92 -20.02 12.68
C ASP A 232 -9.21 -18.56 13.07
N GLY A 233 -10.47 -18.32 13.44
CA GLY A 233 -10.94 -17.02 13.91
C GLY A 233 -10.45 -16.62 15.31
N SER A 234 -9.66 -17.48 15.99
CA SER A 234 -9.01 -17.13 17.26
C SER A 234 -7.71 -16.36 17.04
N SER A 235 -7.10 -16.52 15.86
CA SER A 235 -6.01 -15.65 15.42
C SER A 235 -6.54 -14.22 15.21
N GLU A 236 -5.74 -13.23 15.57
CA GLU A 236 -6.08 -11.82 15.29
C GLU A 236 -6.21 -11.53 13.78
N ARG A 237 -5.76 -12.45 12.91
CA ARG A 237 -5.53 -12.24 11.47
C ARG A 237 -5.74 -13.54 10.66
N PRO A 238 -6.97 -14.10 10.62
CA PRO A 238 -7.25 -15.36 9.95
C PRO A 238 -7.00 -15.27 8.44
N VAL A 239 -6.60 -16.39 7.85
CA VAL A 239 -6.62 -16.58 6.40
C VAL A 239 -8.00 -17.08 5.96
N ARG A 240 -8.57 -16.45 4.93
CA ARG A 240 -9.89 -16.75 4.37
C ARG A 240 -9.83 -16.79 2.85
N VAL A 241 -10.85 -17.33 2.19
CA VAL A 241 -11.09 -17.01 0.78
C VAL A 241 -11.90 -15.72 0.73
N GLY A 242 -11.41 -14.73 -0.01
CA GLY A 242 -12.08 -13.48 -0.25
C GLY A 242 -12.50 -13.35 -1.71
N ALA A 243 -13.64 -12.71 -1.95
CA ALA A 243 -14.04 -12.27 -3.27
C ALA A 243 -14.34 -10.77 -3.30
N ARG A 244 -13.95 -10.11 -4.38
CA ARG A 244 -14.17 -8.68 -4.62
C ARG A 244 -14.68 -8.48 -6.03
N ARG A 245 -15.73 -7.67 -6.17
CA ARG A 245 -16.18 -7.24 -7.50
C ARG A 245 -15.19 -6.22 -8.07
N LEU A 246 -14.64 -6.50 -9.26
CA LEU A 246 -13.77 -5.59 -9.98
C LEU A 246 -14.57 -4.41 -10.52
N SER A 247 -14.09 -3.17 -10.30
CA SER A 247 -14.66 -1.98 -10.93
C SER A 247 -14.14 -1.91 -12.35
N ILE A 248 -15.05 -1.85 -13.33
CA ILE A 248 -14.75 -1.86 -14.77
C ILE A 248 -13.89 -0.64 -15.18
N ASP A 249 -13.98 0.45 -14.41
CA ASP A 249 -13.28 1.71 -14.60
C ASP A 249 -12.10 1.92 -13.63
N GLY A 250 -11.83 0.97 -12.72
CA GLY A 250 -10.78 1.05 -11.70
C GLY A 250 -10.94 2.18 -10.68
N ARG A 251 -12.14 2.78 -10.57
CA ARG A 251 -12.36 4.08 -9.88
C ARG A 251 -13.09 4.01 -8.54
N ALA A 252 -13.43 2.85 -8.00
CA ALA A 252 -14.20 2.78 -6.75
C ALA A 252 -13.51 1.99 -5.62
N PRO A 253 -13.69 2.38 -4.33
CA PRO A 253 -13.47 1.46 -3.22
C PRO A 253 -14.38 0.25 -3.39
N TRP A 254 -13.86 -0.96 -3.10
CA TRP A 254 -14.58 -2.23 -3.26
C TRP A 254 -15.86 -2.22 -2.41
N PRO A 255 -17.07 -2.01 -2.99
CA PRO A 255 -18.26 -1.77 -2.18
C PRO A 255 -18.90 -3.06 -1.70
N VAL A 256 -18.50 -4.20 -2.29
CA VAL A 256 -19.02 -5.51 -1.92
C VAL A 256 -17.87 -6.50 -1.89
N GLU A 257 -17.73 -7.11 -0.72
CA GLU A 257 -16.75 -8.14 -0.45
C GLU A 257 -17.45 -9.35 0.15
N TRP A 258 -17.01 -10.54 -0.24
CA TRP A 258 -17.50 -11.81 0.30
C TRP A 258 -16.35 -12.58 0.93
N ARG A 259 -16.66 -13.42 1.92
CA ARG A 259 -15.70 -14.22 2.66
C ARG A 259 -16.20 -15.65 2.82
N HIS A 260 -15.26 -16.58 2.80
CA HIS A 260 -15.44 -17.94 3.26
C HIS A 260 -14.41 -18.24 4.35
N ASP A 261 -14.91 -18.67 5.50
CA ASP A 261 -14.10 -19.18 6.61
C ASP A 261 -13.92 -20.69 6.44
N PHE A 262 -12.68 -21.15 6.53
CA PHE A 262 -12.37 -22.57 6.48
C PHE A 262 -12.71 -23.26 7.81
N ASP A 263 -13.16 -24.51 7.75
CA ASP A 263 -13.36 -25.33 8.96
C ASP A 263 -12.04 -25.76 9.62
N ALA A 264 -10.94 -25.75 8.86
CA ALA A 264 -9.62 -26.06 9.38
C ALA A 264 -9.12 -24.96 10.34
N SER A 265 -8.11 -25.26 11.17
CA SER A 265 -7.38 -24.24 11.95
C SER A 265 -6.17 -23.68 11.20
N ALA A 266 -5.65 -24.43 10.21
CA ALA A 266 -4.60 -23.97 9.32
C ALA A 266 -4.67 -24.61 7.91
N LEU A 267 -4.19 -23.88 6.89
CA LEU A 267 -3.82 -24.44 5.60
C LEU A 267 -2.38 -24.96 5.67
N VAL A 268 -2.21 -26.27 5.64
CA VAL A 268 -0.92 -26.96 5.70
C VAL A 268 -0.45 -27.38 4.31
N PRO A 269 0.87 -27.51 4.07
CA PRO A 269 1.40 -27.95 2.78
C PRO A 269 0.78 -29.27 2.31
N GLY A 270 0.38 -29.33 1.03
CA GLY A 270 -0.31 -30.45 0.40
C GLY A 270 -1.81 -30.54 0.71
N GLY A 271 -2.34 -29.70 1.60
CA GLY A 271 -3.76 -29.70 1.96
C GLY A 271 -4.66 -29.16 0.85
N LYS A 272 -5.87 -29.73 0.73
CA LYS A 272 -6.93 -29.27 -0.18
C LYS A 272 -8.14 -28.84 0.64
N TYR A 273 -8.60 -27.63 0.41
CA TYR A 273 -9.59 -26.96 1.26
C TYR A 273 -10.75 -26.49 0.39
N PRO A 274 -11.91 -27.17 0.44
CA PRO A 274 -13.08 -26.71 -0.29
C PRO A 274 -13.58 -25.40 0.30
N PHE A 275 -14.17 -24.56 -0.54
CA PHE A 275 -14.82 -23.33 -0.10
C PHE A 275 -16.13 -23.08 -0.85
N GLY A 276 -16.95 -22.21 -0.28
CA GLY A 276 -18.18 -21.72 -0.91
C GLY A 276 -18.40 -20.24 -0.62
N LEU A 277 -18.59 -19.46 -1.68
CA LEU A 277 -18.90 -18.04 -1.63
C LEU A 277 -20.35 -17.82 -2.07
N CYS A 278 -21.10 -17.08 -1.27
CA CYS A 278 -22.51 -16.79 -1.50
C CYS A 278 -22.68 -15.32 -1.91
N PHE A 279 -23.17 -15.09 -3.11
CA PHE A 279 -23.39 -13.77 -3.70
C PHE A 279 -24.89 -13.47 -3.71
N GLN A 280 -25.31 -12.38 -3.10
CA GLN A 280 -26.68 -11.92 -3.21
C GLN A 280 -26.85 -11.17 -4.54
N SER A 281 -27.78 -11.59 -5.40
CA SER A 281 -28.04 -10.93 -6.68
C SER A 281 -28.42 -9.46 -6.52
N SER A 282 -29.01 -9.08 -5.38
CA SER A 282 -29.30 -7.67 -5.05
C SER A 282 -28.04 -6.80 -4.88
N GLN A 283 -26.88 -7.41 -4.64
CA GLN A 283 -25.59 -6.73 -4.53
C GLN A 283 -24.85 -6.64 -5.88
N LEU A 284 -25.37 -7.32 -6.92
CA LEU A 284 -24.79 -7.36 -8.25
C LEU A 284 -25.64 -6.49 -9.19
N PRO A 285 -25.11 -5.38 -9.73
CA PRO A 285 -25.79 -4.61 -10.77
C PRO A 285 -26.11 -5.44 -12.00
N ALA A 286 -27.06 -4.94 -12.78
CA ALA A 286 -27.37 -5.51 -14.08
C ALA A 286 -26.13 -5.49 -15.00
N GLY A 287 -25.91 -6.62 -15.70
CA GLY A 287 -24.79 -6.80 -16.62
C GLY A 287 -23.68 -7.69 -16.04
N PRO A 288 -22.55 -7.82 -16.76
CA PRO A 288 -21.44 -8.67 -16.35
C PRO A 288 -20.74 -8.11 -15.12
N ASN A 289 -20.60 -8.95 -14.08
CA ASN A 289 -19.89 -8.60 -12.86
C ASN A 289 -18.58 -9.38 -12.77
N PRO A 290 -17.43 -8.80 -13.18
CA PRO A 290 -16.15 -9.44 -12.97
C PRO A 290 -15.83 -9.50 -11.46
N ILE A 291 -15.56 -10.70 -10.94
CA ILE A 291 -15.27 -10.95 -9.53
C ILE A 291 -13.91 -11.63 -9.43
N SER A 292 -13.00 -10.99 -8.71
CA SER A 292 -11.69 -11.54 -8.35
C SER A 292 -11.83 -12.33 -7.04
N ILE A 293 -11.32 -13.55 -7.04
CA ILE A 293 -11.28 -14.47 -5.89
C ILE A 293 -9.81 -14.77 -5.59
N SER A 294 -9.42 -14.63 -4.32
CA SER A 294 -8.05 -14.84 -3.85
C SER A 294 -8.07 -15.19 -2.35
N LEU A 295 -6.96 -15.70 -1.82
CA LEU A 295 -6.80 -15.74 -0.37
C LEU A 295 -6.63 -14.32 0.18
N VAL A 296 -7.14 -14.11 1.38
CA VAL A 296 -6.98 -12.88 2.15
C VAL A 296 -6.47 -13.24 3.53
N LYS A 297 -5.47 -12.49 4.02
CA LYS A 297 -5.09 -12.50 5.42
C LYS A 297 -5.73 -11.29 6.07
N GLU A 298 -6.77 -11.53 6.87
CA GLU A 298 -7.58 -10.45 7.44
C GLU A 298 -6.73 -9.41 8.17
N HIS A 299 -7.10 -8.14 7.95
CA HIS A 299 -6.40 -6.96 8.47
C HIS A 299 -4.92 -6.82 8.07
N GLU A 300 -4.38 -7.70 7.20
CA GLU A 300 -3.04 -7.52 6.63
C GLU A 300 -3.08 -7.19 5.14
N PHE A 301 -3.51 -8.11 4.30
CA PHE A 301 -3.39 -7.98 2.84
C PHE A 301 -4.18 -9.04 2.07
N TRP A 302 -4.36 -8.77 0.77
CA TRP A 302 -4.82 -9.75 -0.19
C TRP A 302 -3.64 -10.41 -0.86
N PHE A 303 -3.73 -11.72 -1.10
CA PHE A 303 -2.61 -12.46 -1.67
C PHE A 303 -2.36 -12.02 -3.12
N ARG A 304 -3.41 -11.64 -3.87
CA ARG A 304 -3.26 -11.01 -5.20
C ARG A 304 -2.38 -9.75 -5.21
N ASP A 305 -2.36 -8.96 -4.13
CA ASP A 305 -1.54 -7.74 -4.03
C ASP A 305 -0.04 -8.07 -3.97
N LEU A 306 0.28 -9.34 -3.74
CA LEU A 306 1.64 -9.90 -3.71
C LEU A 306 1.99 -10.67 -4.99
N GLY A 307 1.13 -10.64 -6.02
CA GLY A 307 1.29 -11.42 -7.24
C GLY A 307 0.96 -12.91 -7.09
N LEU A 308 0.32 -13.30 -5.98
CA LEU A 308 -0.11 -14.70 -5.78
C LEU A 308 -1.43 -14.97 -6.52
N PRO A 309 -1.75 -16.24 -6.82
CA PRO A 309 -2.83 -16.59 -7.73
C PRO A 309 -4.19 -15.98 -7.37
N GLU A 310 -4.89 -15.48 -8.37
CA GLU A 310 -6.31 -15.12 -8.30
C GLU A 310 -7.08 -15.82 -9.42
N THR A 311 -8.40 -15.93 -9.25
CA THR A 311 -9.31 -16.32 -10.33
C THR A 311 -10.32 -15.22 -10.54
N VAL A 312 -10.53 -14.84 -11.80
CA VAL A 312 -11.57 -13.90 -12.19
C VAL A 312 -12.70 -14.68 -12.85
N LEU A 313 -13.93 -14.48 -12.36
CA LEU A 313 -15.14 -15.00 -12.98
C LEU A 313 -16.10 -13.86 -13.30
N VAL A 314 -17.06 -14.11 -14.18
CA VAL A 314 -18.10 -13.13 -14.53
C VAL A 314 -19.45 -13.70 -14.13
N LEU A 315 -20.15 -13.02 -13.19
CA LEU A 315 -21.53 -13.31 -12.81
C LEU A 315 -22.53 -12.46 -13.57
#